data_AF-E9AZU4-F1
#
_entry.id   AF-E9AZU4-F1
#
_cell.length_a   1.000
_cell.length_b   1.000
_cell.length_c   1.000
_cell.angle_alpha   90.00
_cell.angle_beta   90.00
_cell.angle_gamma   90.00
#
_symmetry.space_group_name_H-M   'P 1'
#
loop_
_entity.id
_entity.type
_entity.pdbx_description
1 polymer ?
#
loop_
_entity_poly.entity_id
_entity_poly.type
_entity_poly.pdbx_seq_one_letter_code
_entity_poly.pdbx_strand_id
1 'polypeptide(L)'
;MSFTLMACTDIRGQKVNIELPFEQPPSSMEVLRSTLEHLFRREEEAIKYSMGYTDMRACEPFTINRLQRYDDDSQRWADVTSIDVLQTYDQIYVFRRNSTKADISTQRELPPPRMSEFFHDPAAPGSFHTPRGSLRMKENGTAAASVPTSGDYGGSASPNQARPSAGSSLYRGGGASGSAPAARPPERYPEADPYPVSAPPPTSAAALPTPPPSSSFYYKERTTPERVEYLFSFGSQHNGSAFLTEKAFEHIFLVASVAFPVEVLQDLFAHFATRGDGGVGTATMSQESFQEFATYFPVLVNIAYQRITNRNREEAIRAAQLDNAKQVKQARRQLQELEARLEAARKQVQEAEQREARLQEDLYDISMQRDPEYCQDEQKLLDKEVSVFKYRERLSREERDYERLAIERRKRAVAAAGRSRSHSPQGTYDPSRYGPRD
;
A
#
# COMPACT_ATOMS: atom_id res chain seq x y z
N MET A 1 38.52 -18.95 12.51
CA MET A 1 37.46 -18.76 11.50
C MET A 1 36.67 -17.54 11.95
N SER A 2 36.44 -16.56 11.09
CA SER A 2 35.67 -15.36 11.44
C SER A 2 34.18 -15.66 11.46
N PHE A 3 33.47 -15.12 12.45
CA PHE A 3 32.03 -15.16 12.58
C PHE A 3 31.44 -13.87 11.97
N THR A 4 31.01 -13.94 10.72
CA THR A 4 30.45 -12.80 10.01
C THR A 4 28.93 -12.73 10.19
N LEU A 5 28.38 -11.55 10.47
CA LEU A 5 26.94 -11.26 10.43
C LEU A 5 26.64 -10.18 9.39
N MET A 6 25.45 -10.21 8.80
CA MET A 6 24.95 -9.11 7.96
C MET A 6 23.86 -8.36 8.73
N ALA A 7 23.99 -7.06 8.93
CA ALA A 7 23.02 -6.26 9.66
C ALA A 7 22.48 -5.13 8.78
N CYS A 8 21.17 -5.05 8.65
CA CYS A 8 20.49 -4.00 7.89
C CYS A 8 19.51 -3.20 8.74
N THR A 9 19.32 -1.94 8.37
CA THR A 9 18.40 -1.02 9.04
C THR A 9 18.00 0.13 8.11
N ASP A 10 16.95 0.85 8.48
CA ASP A 10 16.51 2.06 7.78
C ASP A 10 17.00 3.30 8.55
N ILE A 11 17.74 4.18 7.87
CA ILE A 11 18.23 5.44 8.42
C ILE A 11 17.88 6.56 7.44
N ARG A 12 17.07 7.53 7.88
CA ARG A 12 16.72 8.73 7.08
C ARG A 12 16.23 8.42 5.66
N GLY A 13 15.40 7.40 5.52
CA GLY A 13 14.81 7.00 4.23
C GLY A 13 15.75 6.20 3.34
N GLN A 14 16.93 5.80 3.84
CA GLN A 14 17.88 4.93 3.15
C GLN A 14 18.00 3.57 3.85
N LYS A 15 18.03 2.49 3.07
CA LYS A 15 18.39 1.16 3.58
C LYS A 15 19.90 1.04 3.63
N VAL A 16 20.42 0.65 4.79
CA VAL A 16 21.83 0.36 5.00
C VAL A 16 21.96 -1.13 5.27
N ASN A 17 22.94 -1.79 4.64
CA ASN A 17 23.25 -3.20 4.88
C ASN A 17 24.76 -3.35 5.11
N ILE A 18 25.16 -3.70 6.33
CA ILE A 18 26.54 -3.75 6.78
C ILE A 18 26.97 -5.20 7.04
N GLU A 19 28.15 -5.56 6.56
CA GLU A 19 28.85 -6.79 6.92
C GLU A 19 29.71 -6.59 8.17
N LEU A 20 29.56 -7.47 9.16
CA LEU A 20 30.14 -7.41 10.50
C LEU A 20 31.00 -8.65 10.74
N PRO A 21 32.31 -8.61 10.40
CA PRO A 21 33.20 -9.73 10.62
C PRO A 21 33.70 -9.75 12.07
N PHE A 22 33.05 -10.52 12.94
CA PHE A 22 33.55 -10.77 14.29
C PHE A 22 34.64 -11.86 14.27
N GLU A 23 35.67 -11.74 15.09
CA GLU A 23 36.69 -12.77 15.29
C GLU A 23 36.10 -14.02 15.96
N GLN A 24 35.15 -13.81 16.87
CA GLN A 24 34.39 -14.83 17.57
C GLN A 24 32.92 -14.43 17.66
N PRO A 25 31.98 -15.39 17.83
CA PRO A 25 30.58 -15.05 18.08
C PRO A 25 30.45 -14.05 19.25
N PRO A 26 29.58 -13.03 19.15
CA PRO A 26 29.35 -12.09 20.24
C PRO A 26 29.07 -12.83 21.56
N SER A 27 29.61 -12.33 22.68
CA SER A 27 29.53 -13.05 23.96
C SER A 27 28.18 -12.90 24.67
N SER A 28 27.45 -11.81 24.42
CA SER A 28 26.10 -11.58 24.98
C SER A 28 25.24 -10.72 24.04
N MET A 29 23.90 -10.83 24.14
CA MET A 29 22.98 -10.05 23.30
C MET A 29 23.15 -8.55 23.54
N GLU A 30 23.55 -8.16 24.75
CA GLU A 30 23.88 -6.78 25.12
C GLU A 30 25.13 -6.30 24.37
N VAL A 31 26.16 -7.14 24.23
CA VAL A 31 27.37 -6.82 23.46
C VAL A 31 27.03 -6.61 21.99
N LEU A 32 26.23 -7.50 21.40
CA LEU A 32 25.77 -7.35 20.02
C LEU A 32 24.96 -6.06 19.84
N ARG A 33 23.97 -5.80 20.72
CA ARG A 33 23.15 -4.58 20.67
C ARG A 33 24.01 -3.33 20.80
N SER A 34 24.92 -3.28 21.77
CA SER A 34 25.81 -2.14 21.99
C SER A 34 26.70 -1.86 20.78
N THR A 35 27.24 -2.93 20.16
CA THR A 35 28.06 -2.83 18.94
C THR A 35 27.25 -2.27 17.77
N LEU A 36 26.05 -2.82 17.53
CA LEU A 36 25.15 -2.35 16.47
C LEU A 36 24.66 -0.92 16.69
N GLU A 37 24.34 -0.54 17.93
CA GLU A 37 23.95 0.84 18.27
C GLU A 37 25.07 1.83 18.03
N HIS A 38 26.31 1.49 18.41
CA HIS A 38 27.47 2.32 18.15
C HIS A 38 27.71 2.50 16.64
N LEU A 39 27.71 1.38 15.91
CA LEU A 39 27.90 1.34 14.47
C LEU A 39 26.86 2.20 13.73
N PHE A 40 25.57 1.93 13.95
CA PHE A 40 24.50 2.62 13.22
C PHE A 40 24.35 4.08 13.63
N ARG A 41 24.77 4.46 14.85
CA ARG A 41 24.88 5.87 15.24
C ARG A 41 25.94 6.60 14.40
N ARG A 42 27.09 5.98 14.16
CA ARG A 42 28.15 6.56 13.31
C ARG A 42 27.76 6.59 11.83
N GLU A 43 27.11 5.54 11.34
CA GLU A 43 26.55 5.53 9.99
C GLU A 43 25.47 6.62 9.81
N GLU A 44 24.61 6.83 10.81
CA GLU A 44 23.63 7.94 10.80
C GLU A 44 24.31 9.31 10.74
N GLU A 45 25.37 9.53 11.52
CA GLU A 45 26.19 10.75 11.48
C GLU A 45 26.84 10.96 10.10
N ALA A 46 27.38 9.90 9.49
CA ALA A 46 27.98 9.96 8.17
C ALA A 46 26.94 10.29 7.06
N ILE A 47 25.74 9.69 7.15
CA ILE A 47 24.63 9.98 6.21
C ILE A 47 24.12 11.43 6.40
N LYS A 48 24.03 11.92 7.64
CA LYS A 48 23.70 13.33 7.91
C LYS A 48 24.69 14.27 7.23
N TYR A 49 25.97 13.99 7.38
CA TYR A 49 27.04 14.79 6.78
C TYR A 49 26.99 14.76 5.25
N SER A 50 26.79 13.58 4.65
CA SER A 50 26.72 13.43 3.18
C SER A 50 25.49 14.10 2.57
N MET A 51 24.36 14.13 3.28
CA MET A 51 23.15 14.83 2.86
C MET A 51 23.19 16.35 3.10
N GLY A 52 24.26 16.89 3.67
CA GLY A 52 24.40 18.33 3.95
C GLY A 52 23.52 18.83 5.10
N TYR A 53 23.01 17.95 5.96
CA TYR A 53 22.30 18.35 7.17
C TYR A 53 23.31 18.86 8.21
N THR A 54 23.39 20.18 8.37
CA THR A 54 24.18 20.85 9.43
C THR A 54 23.35 21.18 10.67
N ASP A 55 22.14 20.63 10.78
CA ASP A 55 21.25 20.92 11.92
C ASP A 55 21.89 20.40 13.22
N MET A 56 22.32 21.32 14.08
CA MET A 56 22.97 21.05 15.37
C MET A 56 21.99 20.52 16.44
N ARG A 57 20.73 20.26 16.10
CA ARG A 57 19.80 19.62 17.03
C ARG A 57 20.26 18.20 17.34
N ALA A 58 20.47 17.94 18.63
CA ALA A 58 20.70 16.61 19.16
C ALA A 58 19.55 15.69 18.71
N CYS A 59 19.80 14.89 17.67
CA CYS A 59 18.90 13.81 17.31
C CYS A 59 18.95 12.78 18.44
N GLU A 60 17.81 12.18 18.77
CA GLU A 60 17.80 11.07 19.72
C GLU A 60 18.77 9.98 19.28
N PRO A 61 19.56 9.42 20.19
CA PRO A 61 20.56 8.43 19.86
C PRO A 61 19.91 7.21 19.18
N PHE A 62 20.59 6.65 18.18
CA PHE A 62 20.19 5.37 17.62
C PHE A 62 20.15 4.33 18.73
N THR A 63 18.95 3.79 18.97
CA THR A 63 18.65 2.80 20.01
C THR A 63 17.79 1.70 19.40
N ILE A 64 18.12 0.45 19.72
CA ILE A 64 17.48 -0.72 19.13
C ILE A 64 16.23 -1.08 19.93
N ASN A 65 15.12 -1.26 19.22
CA ASN A 65 13.87 -1.80 19.77
C ASN A 65 13.89 -3.33 19.77
N ARG A 66 14.13 -3.88 18.58
CA ARG A 66 14.09 -5.31 18.30
C ARG A 66 15.06 -5.66 17.18
N LEU A 67 15.55 -6.89 17.25
CA LEU A 67 16.39 -7.53 16.24
C LEU A 67 15.61 -8.69 15.65
N GLN A 68 15.59 -8.79 14.33
CA GLN A 68 14.99 -9.91 13.63
C GLN A 68 16.03 -10.57 12.75
N ARG A 69 16.08 -11.88 12.72
CA ARG A 69 16.91 -12.67 11.80
C ARG A 69 16.03 -13.17 10.66
N TYR A 70 16.53 -13.09 9.44
CA TYR A 70 15.94 -13.81 8.33
C TYR A 70 16.38 -15.28 8.40
N ASP A 71 15.41 -16.16 8.57
CA ASP A 71 15.63 -17.60 8.55
C ASP A 71 15.40 -18.13 7.14
N ASP A 72 16.48 -18.53 6.47
CA ASP A 72 16.46 -19.01 5.08
C ASP A 72 15.59 -20.27 4.93
N ASP A 73 15.52 -21.12 5.95
CA ASP A 73 14.75 -22.36 5.92
C ASP A 73 13.25 -22.08 5.96
N SER A 74 12.82 -21.13 6.81
CA SER A 74 11.40 -20.76 6.95
C SER A 74 10.97 -19.59 6.05
N GLN A 75 11.91 -18.96 5.35
CA GLN A 75 11.74 -17.73 4.56
C GLN A 75 11.00 -16.61 5.33
N ARG A 76 11.23 -16.53 6.64
CA ARG A 76 10.54 -15.59 7.53
C ARG A 76 11.52 -14.87 8.43
N TRP A 77 11.11 -13.69 8.87
CA TRP A 77 11.80 -12.94 9.90
C TRP A 77 11.38 -13.47 11.28
N ALA A 78 12.35 -13.89 12.09
CA ALA A 78 12.15 -14.35 13.46
C ALA A 78 12.86 -13.41 14.44
N ASP A 79 12.28 -13.18 15.62
CA ASP A 79 12.90 -12.32 16.63
C ASP A 79 14.15 -12.99 17.23
N VAL A 80 15.23 -12.22 17.36
CA VAL A 80 16.49 -12.68 17.97
C VAL A 80 16.44 -12.44 19.48
N THR A 81 16.25 -13.51 20.24
CA THR A 81 16.15 -13.48 21.71
C THR A 81 17.41 -13.96 22.44
N SER A 82 18.22 -14.82 21.82
CA SER A 82 19.54 -15.28 22.30
C SER A 82 20.58 -15.16 21.18
N ILE A 83 21.87 -15.18 21.52
CA ILE A 83 22.95 -15.29 20.52
C ILE A 83 23.05 -16.70 19.95
N ASP A 84 22.69 -17.73 20.72
CA ASP A 84 22.90 -19.13 20.30
C ASP A 84 22.13 -19.50 19.02
N VAL A 85 21.14 -18.67 18.65
CA VAL A 85 20.37 -18.81 17.41
C VAL A 85 21.07 -18.21 16.19
N LEU A 86 22.13 -17.43 16.38
CA LEU A 86 22.86 -16.76 15.32
C LEU A 86 23.94 -17.67 14.73
N GLN A 87 23.95 -17.73 13.41
CA GLN A 87 24.92 -18.45 12.60
C GLN A 87 25.73 -17.48 11.74
N THR A 88 26.85 -17.97 11.23
CA THR A 88 27.69 -17.20 10.31
C THR A 88 26.92 -16.92 9.03
N TYR A 89 26.97 -15.67 8.58
CA TYR A 89 26.22 -15.10 7.44
C TYR A 89 24.71 -14.96 7.66
N ASP A 90 24.23 -14.96 8.91
CA ASP A 90 22.84 -14.60 9.16
C ASP A 90 22.55 -13.13 8.81
N GLN A 91 21.43 -12.88 8.14
CA GLN A 91 20.92 -11.54 7.88
C GLN A 91 20.01 -11.08 9.02
N ILE A 92 20.41 -9.99 9.68
CA ILE A 92 19.70 -9.37 10.80
C ILE A 92 19.11 -8.03 10.35
N TYR A 93 17.84 -7.79 10.69
CA TYR A 93 17.17 -6.51 10.57
C TYR A 93 17.10 -5.83 11.94
N VAL A 94 17.57 -4.59 12.00
CA VAL A 94 17.63 -3.80 13.22
C VAL A 94 16.56 -2.73 13.19
N PHE A 95 15.58 -2.85 14.09
CA PHE A 95 14.50 -1.87 14.23
C PHE A 95 14.87 -0.82 15.28
N ARG A 96 14.82 0.46 14.90
CA ARG A 96 14.99 1.59 15.82
C ARG A 96 13.78 1.73 16.76
N ARG A 97 14.02 2.11 18.03
CA ARG A 97 12.98 2.36 19.05
C ARG A 97 12.04 3.49 18.68
N ASN A 98 12.59 4.62 18.26
CA ASN A 98 11.84 5.83 17.92
C ASN A 98 11.93 6.11 16.41
N SER A 99 11.57 5.13 15.58
CA SER A 99 11.58 5.29 14.13
C SER A 99 10.47 6.23 13.68
N THR A 100 10.82 7.30 12.97
CA THR A 100 9.84 8.20 12.36
C THR A 100 9.53 7.79 10.92
N LYS A 101 8.42 8.27 10.34
CA LYS A 101 8.12 8.02 8.92
C LYS A 101 9.22 8.49 7.96
N ALA A 102 10.03 9.46 8.38
CA ALA A 102 11.16 9.95 7.60
C ALA A 102 12.38 9.03 7.65
N ASP A 103 12.45 8.11 8.61
CA ASP A 103 13.54 7.14 8.72
C ASP A 103 13.33 5.93 7.82
N ILE A 104 12.05 5.54 7.60
CA ILE A 104 11.67 4.35 6.84
C ILE A 104 11.94 4.56 5.35
N SER A 105 12.79 3.70 4.77
CA SER A 105 13.06 3.70 3.34
C SER A 105 11.85 3.24 2.53
N THR A 106 11.65 3.88 1.38
CA THR A 106 10.63 3.46 0.39
C THR A 106 11.12 2.29 -0.48
N GLN A 107 12.41 1.96 -0.43
CA GLN A 107 12.98 0.84 -1.18
C GLN A 107 12.57 -0.49 -0.53
N ARG A 108 12.09 -1.44 -1.34
CA ARG A 108 11.67 -2.76 -0.83
C ARG A 108 12.84 -3.75 -0.67
N GLU A 109 13.83 -3.65 -1.57
CA GLU A 109 14.96 -4.58 -1.63
C GLU A 109 16.12 -4.11 -0.72
N LEU A 110 16.86 -5.06 -0.16
CA LEU A 110 18.07 -4.78 0.62
C LEU A 110 19.24 -4.51 -0.34
N PRO A 111 20.03 -3.45 -0.15
CA PRO A 111 21.25 -3.25 -0.93
C PRO A 111 22.29 -4.34 -0.62
N PRO A 112 23.28 -4.57 -1.51
CA PRO A 112 24.38 -5.47 -1.25
C PRO A 112 25.08 -5.15 0.09
N PRO A 113 25.43 -6.15 0.90
CA PRO A 113 26.19 -5.93 2.12
C PRO A 113 27.52 -5.23 1.82
N ARG A 114 27.86 -4.22 2.61
CA ARG A 114 29.17 -3.54 2.54
C ARG A 114 29.85 -3.53 3.90
N MET A 115 31.18 -3.47 3.93
CA MET A 115 31.89 -3.19 5.17
C MET A 115 31.62 -1.75 5.65
N SER A 116 31.58 -1.54 6.96
CA SER A 116 31.55 -0.21 7.56
C SER A 116 32.94 0.21 8.03
N GLU A 117 33.29 1.47 7.85
CA GLU A 117 34.49 2.08 8.43
C GLU A 117 34.38 2.27 9.94
N PHE A 118 33.17 2.15 10.50
CA PHE A 118 32.87 2.38 11.93
C PHE A 118 32.69 1.08 12.72
N PHE A 119 32.91 -0.08 12.09
CA PHE A 119 32.81 -1.35 12.78
C PHE A 119 34.05 -1.61 13.61
N HIS A 120 33.83 -1.92 14.89
CA HIS A 120 34.86 -2.31 15.85
C HIS A 120 34.43 -3.62 16.52
N ASP A 121 35.25 -4.65 16.40
CA ASP A 121 35.02 -5.91 17.09
C ASP A 121 35.45 -5.79 18.57
N PRO A 122 34.52 -5.95 19.54
CA PRO A 122 34.85 -5.87 20.96
C PRO A 122 35.74 -7.01 21.46
N ALA A 123 35.82 -8.14 20.76
CA ALA A 123 36.61 -9.31 21.15
C ALA A 123 38.06 -9.28 20.63
N ALA A 124 38.38 -8.40 19.68
CA ALA A 124 39.69 -8.34 19.04
C ALA A 124 40.74 -7.70 19.98
N PRO A 125 41.81 -8.41 20.37
CA PRO A 125 42.87 -7.84 21.19
C PRO A 125 43.72 -6.86 20.37
N GLY A 126 43.47 -5.56 20.52
CA GLY A 126 44.42 -4.51 20.16
C GLY A 126 44.29 -3.87 18.77
N SER A 127 43.10 -3.77 18.17
CA SER A 127 42.93 -3.08 16.89
C SER A 127 42.51 -1.61 17.05
N PHE A 128 43.50 -0.74 17.29
CA PHE A 128 43.40 0.68 16.92
C PHE A 128 43.69 0.79 15.42
N HIS A 129 42.72 0.51 14.55
CA HIS A 129 42.87 0.80 13.12
C HIS A 129 42.49 2.26 12.82
N THR A 130 43.52 3.02 12.43
CA THR A 130 43.42 4.26 11.66
C THR A 130 42.59 4.08 10.39
N PRO A 131 41.83 5.10 9.96
CA PRO A 131 40.98 5.02 8.78
C PRO A 131 41.82 4.70 7.54
N ARG A 132 41.44 3.63 6.84
CA ARG A 132 42.08 3.18 5.60
C ARG A 132 41.76 4.18 4.49
N GLY A 133 42.58 5.22 4.39
CA GLY A 133 42.55 6.17 3.29
C GLY A 133 42.61 5.43 1.96
N SER A 134 41.62 5.72 1.12
CA SER A 134 41.51 5.35 -0.28
C SER A 134 42.81 5.71 -1.04
N LEU A 135 43.69 4.73 -1.19
CA LEU A 135 44.78 4.76 -2.16
C LEU A 135 44.25 4.22 -3.47
N ARG A 136 43.76 5.16 -4.27
CA ARG A 136 43.52 5.05 -5.71
C ARG A 136 44.82 4.61 -6.37
N MET A 137 45.00 3.30 -6.59
CA MET A 137 46.10 2.81 -7.42
C MET A 137 45.85 3.22 -8.86
N LYS A 138 46.76 4.06 -9.34
CA LYS A 138 46.96 4.44 -10.72
C LYS A 138 48.12 3.56 -11.20
N GLU A 139 47.82 2.46 -11.88
CA GLU A 139 48.83 1.71 -12.63
C GLU A 139 48.55 1.80 -14.13
N ASN A 140 49.47 2.49 -14.79
CA ASN A 140 49.70 2.44 -16.22
C ASN A 140 50.45 1.14 -16.55
N GLY A 141 50.09 0.46 -17.63
CA GLY A 141 50.91 -0.64 -18.16
C GLY A 141 50.27 -1.48 -19.27
N THR A 142 50.16 -0.89 -20.47
CA THR A 142 50.34 -1.52 -21.82
C THR A 142 50.00 -3.00 -22.04
N ALA A 143 49.01 -3.29 -22.91
CA ALA A 143 49.23 -3.69 -24.33
C ALA A 143 47.97 -4.35 -24.98
N ALA A 144 47.69 -3.96 -26.24
CA ALA A 144 46.95 -4.65 -27.32
C ALA A 144 45.45 -5.02 -27.08
N ALA A 145 44.47 -4.82 -27.97
CA ALA A 145 44.41 -4.45 -29.37
C ALA A 145 42.98 -3.99 -29.76
N SER A 146 42.87 -3.34 -30.93
CA SER A 146 41.71 -3.25 -31.85
C SER A 146 40.51 -2.31 -31.54
N VAL A 147 40.60 -1.11 -32.14
CA VAL A 147 39.61 -0.33 -32.96
C VAL A 147 38.47 -1.18 -33.59
N PRO A 148 37.23 -0.67 -33.91
CA PRO A 148 36.84 0.70 -34.35
C PRO A 148 35.71 1.41 -33.57
N THR A 149 35.66 2.76 -33.48
CA THR A 149 35.23 3.80 -34.47
C THR A 149 33.73 3.71 -34.80
N SER A 150 32.83 4.46 -34.16
CA SER A 150 32.27 5.77 -34.59
C SER A 150 30.85 5.85 -33.99
N GLY A 151 30.22 6.99 -33.67
CA GLY A 151 30.58 8.37 -33.84
C GLY A 151 29.64 9.29 -33.03
N ASP A 152 30.13 10.50 -32.83
CA ASP A 152 29.51 11.66 -32.20
C ASP A 152 28.26 12.18 -32.92
N TYR A 153 27.33 12.72 -32.12
CA TYR A 153 26.63 14.01 -32.32
C TYR A 153 26.31 14.47 -30.87
N GLY A 154 26.84 15.57 -30.31
CA GLY A 154 26.86 16.94 -30.81
C GLY A 154 25.46 17.54 -30.68
N GLY A 155 25.12 18.50 -29.82
CA GLY A 155 25.89 19.30 -28.87
C GLY A 155 24.96 20.30 -28.15
N SER A 156 25.54 20.97 -27.16
CA SER A 156 25.26 22.30 -26.58
C SER A 156 23.90 22.99 -26.77
N ALA A 157 23.31 23.42 -25.64
CA ALA A 157 23.06 24.84 -25.38
C ALA A 157 22.72 25.10 -23.89
N SER A 158 23.40 26.10 -23.33
CA SER A 158 23.06 26.89 -22.13
C SER A 158 23.25 28.36 -22.56
N PRO A 159 22.92 29.42 -21.78
CA PRO A 159 22.12 29.53 -20.56
C PRO A 159 21.19 30.79 -20.58
N ASN A 160 20.66 31.14 -19.39
CA ASN A 160 20.30 32.48 -18.89
C ASN A 160 18.81 32.89 -18.77
N GLN A 161 18.59 33.49 -17.59
CA GLN A 161 17.64 34.55 -17.20
C GLN A 161 16.36 34.09 -16.50
N ALA A 162 15.81 34.84 -15.55
CA ALA A 162 16.33 35.81 -14.60
C ALA A 162 15.17 35.99 -13.59
N ARG A 163 15.51 36.10 -12.32
CA ARG A 163 14.62 36.51 -11.23
C ARG A 163 14.22 37.98 -11.47
N PRO A 164 13.08 38.42 -10.91
CA PRO A 164 13.24 39.45 -9.87
C PRO A 164 12.33 39.23 -8.67
N SER A 165 12.90 39.55 -7.51
CA SER A 165 12.21 39.88 -6.27
C SER A 165 12.37 41.38 -6.05
N ALA A 166 11.29 42.11 -5.77
CA ALA A 166 11.26 43.35 -4.97
C ALA A 166 9.81 43.85 -4.84
N GLY A 167 9.39 44.18 -3.62
CA GLY A 167 8.05 44.74 -3.35
C GLY A 167 7.68 44.82 -1.86
N SER A 168 8.49 45.52 -1.08
CA SER A 168 8.16 46.25 0.17
C SER A 168 6.84 47.07 0.02
N SER A 169 6.06 47.54 1.00
CA SER A 169 6.10 47.61 2.47
C SER A 169 4.91 48.51 2.96
N LEU A 170 4.43 48.27 4.20
CA LEU A 170 3.83 49.18 5.22
C LEU A 170 2.56 50.04 4.97
N TYR A 171 1.51 49.74 5.76
CA TYR A 171 0.82 50.62 6.74
C TYR A 171 0.41 49.70 7.92
N ARG A 172 0.77 49.88 9.21
CA ARG A 172 0.66 50.98 10.19
C ARG A 172 -0.69 51.00 10.94
N GLY A 173 -0.61 50.83 12.27
CA GLY A 173 -1.65 51.07 13.30
C GLY A 173 -2.12 49.74 13.92
N GLY A 174 -1.73 49.36 15.15
CA GLY A 174 -2.03 50.01 16.44
C GLY A 174 -3.45 49.55 16.87
N GLY A 175 -3.75 48.98 18.03
CA GLY A 175 -3.12 48.73 19.32
C GLY A 175 -4.26 48.41 20.31
N ALA A 176 -3.95 47.77 21.44
CA ALA A 176 -4.85 47.49 22.59
C ALA A 176 -5.94 46.42 22.34
N SER A 177 -6.49 45.68 23.30
CA SER A 177 -6.22 45.37 24.72
C SER A 177 -7.33 44.38 25.12
N GLY A 178 -7.03 43.43 26.03
CA GLY A 178 -8.03 42.63 26.76
C GLY A 178 -8.72 41.58 25.88
N SER A 179 -9.11 40.41 26.37
CA SER A 179 -9.37 39.96 27.73
C SER A 179 -9.54 38.44 27.68
N ALA A 180 -8.92 37.74 28.62
CA ALA A 180 -9.26 36.36 28.93
C ALA A 180 -10.72 36.25 29.41
N PRO A 181 -11.36 35.09 29.22
CA PRO A 181 -12.31 34.61 30.21
C PRO A 181 -11.93 33.25 30.78
N ALA A 182 -12.49 33.07 31.97
CA ALA A 182 -12.12 32.13 33.00
C ALA A 182 -12.56 30.68 32.75
N ALA A 183 -11.93 29.83 33.54
CA ALA A 183 -12.23 28.42 33.77
C ALA A 183 -13.72 28.13 33.98
N ARG A 184 -14.16 27.02 33.39
CA ARG A 184 -15.41 26.32 33.74
C ARG A 184 -15.11 24.90 34.27
N PRO A 185 -15.96 24.38 35.16
CA PRO A 185 -15.70 23.21 36.01
C PRO A 185 -15.87 21.88 35.26
N PRO A 186 -15.37 20.75 35.82
CA PRO A 186 -15.45 19.45 35.16
C PRO A 186 -16.83 18.80 35.41
N GLU A 187 -17.61 18.64 34.33
CA GLU A 187 -18.75 17.72 34.34
C GLU A 187 -18.24 16.28 34.16
N ARG A 188 -18.51 15.45 35.17
CA ARG A 188 -18.44 14.00 35.08
C ARG A 188 -19.56 13.51 34.16
N TYR A 189 -19.20 12.83 33.08
CA TYR A 189 -20.08 11.87 32.41
C TYR A 189 -19.49 10.46 32.55
N PRO A 190 -20.35 9.44 32.71
CA PRO A 190 -19.92 8.07 32.87
C PRO A 190 -19.43 7.50 31.53
N GLU A 191 -18.30 6.80 31.63
CA GLU A 191 -17.66 5.98 30.61
C GLU A 191 -18.58 4.81 30.26
N ALA A 192 -19.09 4.79 29.03
CA ALA A 192 -19.80 3.66 28.45
C ALA A 192 -19.08 3.27 27.15
N ASP A 193 -18.27 2.22 27.25
CA ASP A 193 -17.64 1.53 26.12
C ASP A 193 -18.69 1.01 25.12
N PRO A 194 -18.58 1.31 23.81
CA PRO A 194 -19.40 0.67 22.80
C PRO A 194 -18.54 -0.22 21.90
N TYR A 195 -17.86 -1.24 22.44
CA TYR A 195 -17.34 -2.33 21.60
C TYR A 195 -17.45 -3.69 22.31
N PRO A 196 -18.21 -4.66 21.76
CA PRO A 196 -18.22 -6.00 22.29
C PRO A 196 -16.88 -6.69 21.99
N VAL A 197 -16.33 -7.32 23.04
CA VAL A 197 -15.17 -8.21 22.99
C VAL A 197 -15.42 -9.28 21.92
N SER A 198 -14.64 -9.22 20.84
CA SER A 198 -14.61 -10.28 19.84
C SER A 198 -13.94 -11.52 20.45
N ALA A 199 -14.66 -12.64 20.42
CA ALA A 199 -14.17 -13.93 20.88
C ALA A 199 -12.90 -14.35 20.12
N PRO A 200 -11.96 -15.06 20.78
CA PRO A 200 -10.77 -15.58 20.11
C PRO A 200 -11.17 -16.61 19.02
N PRO A 201 -10.45 -16.64 17.88
CA PRO A 201 -10.69 -17.65 16.87
C PRO A 201 -10.38 -19.06 17.43
N PRO A 202 -11.12 -20.10 17.02
CA PRO A 202 -10.83 -21.46 17.45
C PRO A 202 -9.44 -21.88 16.93
N THR A 203 -8.55 -22.18 17.87
CA THR A 203 -7.30 -22.91 17.62
C THR A 203 -7.63 -24.33 17.16
N SER A 204 -7.90 -24.52 15.87
CA SER A 204 -7.68 -25.80 15.19
C SER A 204 -6.28 -25.79 14.60
N ALA A 205 -5.29 -25.97 15.49
CA ALA A 205 -3.95 -26.36 15.10
C ALA A 205 -3.99 -27.84 14.71
N ALA A 206 -4.43 -28.13 13.49
CA ALA A 206 -3.98 -29.34 12.81
C ALA A 206 -2.51 -29.11 12.45
N ALA A 207 -1.60 -29.59 13.31
CA ALA A 207 -0.18 -29.60 13.04
C ALA A 207 0.07 -30.34 11.73
N LEU A 208 0.38 -29.60 10.67
CA LEU A 208 0.93 -30.18 9.46
C LEU A 208 2.32 -30.72 9.81
N PRO A 209 2.63 -31.99 9.51
CA PRO A 209 3.96 -32.52 9.73
C PRO A 209 4.97 -31.72 8.91
N THR A 210 5.96 -31.18 9.59
CA THR A 210 7.11 -30.47 9.03
C THR A 210 7.79 -31.35 7.99
N PRO A 211 7.94 -30.90 6.74
CA PRO A 211 8.65 -31.69 5.74
C PRO A 211 10.14 -31.73 6.10
N PRO A 212 10.81 -32.89 6.03
CA PRO A 212 12.24 -32.97 6.29
C PRO A 212 13.03 -32.15 5.25
N PRO A 213 14.20 -31.62 5.65
CA PRO A 213 15.05 -30.82 4.81
C PRO A 213 15.46 -31.61 3.57
N SER A 214 15.36 -30.96 2.40
CA SER A 214 15.77 -31.52 1.13
C SER A 214 17.30 -31.53 1.06
N SER A 215 17.91 -32.50 1.73
CA SER A 215 19.35 -32.71 1.70
C SER A 215 19.68 -33.74 0.62
N SER A 216 20.32 -33.26 -0.44
CA SER A 216 20.94 -34.06 -1.49
C SER A 216 22.24 -34.72 -0.98
N PHE A 217 22.15 -35.50 0.11
CA PHE A 217 23.25 -36.36 0.57
C PHE A 217 23.11 -37.73 -0.11
N TYR A 218 23.80 -37.88 -1.23
CA TYR A 218 23.90 -39.12 -1.98
C TYR A 218 24.51 -40.25 -1.12
N TYR A 219 23.68 -41.25 -0.78
CA TYR A 219 24.02 -42.65 -0.46
C TYR A 219 25.10 -42.93 0.59
N LYS A 220 24.90 -42.44 1.81
CA LYS A 220 25.51 -43.08 2.99
C LYS A 220 24.57 -43.25 4.18
N GLU A 221 23.26 -43.19 3.93
CA GLU A 221 22.27 -43.51 4.96
C GLU A 221 22.02 -45.01 5.00
N ARG A 222 22.26 -45.59 6.17
CA ARG A 222 21.75 -46.91 6.53
C ARG A 222 20.23 -46.89 6.37
N THR A 223 19.67 -47.97 5.82
CA THR A 223 18.21 -48.16 5.83
C THR A 223 17.73 -48.15 7.27
N THR A 224 16.92 -47.15 7.62
CA THR A 224 16.40 -47.00 8.98
C THR A 224 15.11 -47.83 9.12
N PRO A 225 14.80 -48.34 10.32
CA PRO A 225 13.61 -49.17 10.53
C PRO A 225 12.31 -48.42 10.17
N GLU A 226 12.26 -47.11 10.34
CA GLU A 226 11.10 -46.28 10.01
C GLU A 226 10.82 -46.27 8.50
N ARG A 227 11.85 -46.32 7.64
CA ARG A 227 11.68 -46.39 6.18
C ARG A 227 11.11 -47.74 5.75
N VAL A 228 11.56 -48.81 6.42
CA VAL A 228 11.07 -50.17 6.19
C VAL A 228 9.62 -50.28 6.63
N GLU A 229 9.30 -49.82 7.83
CA GLU A 229 7.94 -49.81 8.36
C GLU A 229 6.99 -48.98 7.48
N TYR A 230 7.44 -47.81 7.00
CA TYR A 230 6.66 -47.00 6.08
C TYR A 230 6.33 -47.75 4.79
N LEU A 231 7.29 -48.42 4.16
CA LEU A 231 7.05 -49.15 2.92
C LEU A 231 6.19 -50.40 3.13
N PHE A 232 6.39 -51.09 4.25
CA PHE A 232 5.56 -52.23 4.64
C PHE A 232 4.11 -51.79 4.84
N SER A 233 3.88 -50.77 5.66
CA SER A 233 2.55 -50.22 5.91
C SER A 233 1.91 -49.67 4.64
N PHE A 234 2.69 -49.02 3.76
CA PHE A 234 2.21 -48.56 2.44
C PHE A 234 1.69 -49.71 1.57
N GLY A 235 2.41 -50.83 1.50
CA GLY A 235 1.93 -52.00 0.77
C GLY A 235 0.76 -52.71 1.46
N SER A 236 0.78 -52.82 2.79
CA SER A 236 -0.32 -53.41 3.58
C SER A 236 -1.62 -52.62 3.47
N GLN A 237 -1.54 -51.29 3.34
CA GLN A 237 -2.72 -50.45 3.07
C GLN A 237 -3.35 -50.75 1.71
N HIS A 238 -2.55 -51.14 0.70
CA HIS A 238 -3.05 -51.48 -0.63
C HIS A 238 -3.91 -52.77 -0.62
N ASN A 239 -3.61 -53.74 0.26
CA ASN A 239 -4.36 -54.99 0.35
C ASN A 239 -5.30 -55.11 1.57
N GLY A 240 -5.26 -54.13 2.49
CA GLY A 240 -6.09 -54.12 3.69
C GLY A 240 -5.77 -55.23 4.70
N SER A 241 -4.56 -55.80 4.65
CA SER A 241 -4.16 -56.93 5.50
C SER A 241 -2.87 -56.62 6.27
N ALA A 242 -2.66 -57.34 7.38
CA ALA A 242 -1.45 -57.21 8.19
C ALA A 242 -0.18 -57.78 7.52
N PHE A 243 -0.32 -58.39 6.34
CA PHE A 243 0.76 -59.02 5.59
C PHE A 243 0.88 -58.41 4.19
N LEU A 244 2.06 -58.48 3.60
CA LEU A 244 2.24 -58.13 2.20
C LEU A 244 1.90 -59.33 1.33
N THR A 245 1.01 -59.13 0.37
CA THR A 245 0.79 -60.07 -0.75
C THR A 245 1.73 -59.73 -1.89
N GLU A 246 1.96 -60.67 -2.80
CA GLU A 246 2.81 -60.47 -4.00
C GLU A 246 2.43 -59.20 -4.76
N LYS A 247 1.13 -59.00 -5.02
CA LYS A 247 0.61 -57.79 -5.69
C LYS A 247 0.85 -56.51 -4.90
N ALA A 248 0.79 -56.56 -3.57
CA ALA A 248 1.07 -55.39 -2.73
C ALA A 248 2.57 -55.06 -2.73
N PHE A 249 3.43 -56.08 -2.73
CA PHE A 249 4.87 -55.92 -2.86
C PHE A 249 5.27 -55.34 -4.22
N GLU A 250 4.70 -55.87 -5.31
CA GLU A 250 4.88 -55.32 -6.66
C GLU A 250 4.40 -53.86 -6.75
N HIS A 251 3.24 -53.56 -6.16
CA HIS A 251 2.67 -52.22 -6.14
C HIS A 251 3.60 -51.18 -5.50
N ILE A 252 4.35 -51.54 -4.43
CA ILE A 252 5.34 -50.64 -3.82
C ILE A 252 6.34 -50.17 -4.88
N PHE A 253 6.93 -51.09 -5.64
CA PHE A 253 7.95 -50.76 -6.63
C PHE A 253 7.38 -50.09 -7.87
N LEU A 254 6.16 -50.45 -8.26
CA LEU A 254 5.41 -49.78 -9.33
C LEU A 254 5.19 -48.30 -9.00
N VAL A 255 4.69 -47.98 -7.81
CA VAL A 255 4.46 -46.59 -7.39
C VAL A 255 5.78 -45.83 -7.27
N ALA A 256 6.82 -46.49 -6.75
CA ALA A 256 8.18 -45.96 -6.72
C ALA A 256 8.84 -45.84 -8.11
N SER A 257 8.18 -46.26 -9.18
CA SER A 257 8.72 -46.26 -10.55
C SER A 257 10.08 -46.97 -10.63
N VAL A 258 10.25 -48.05 -9.88
CA VAL A 258 11.41 -48.94 -9.95
C VAL A 258 11.08 -50.03 -10.95
N ALA A 259 11.75 -50.03 -12.09
CA ALA A 259 11.50 -50.97 -13.17
C ALA A 259 12.22 -52.29 -12.91
N PHE A 260 11.47 -53.31 -12.49
CA PHE A 260 11.90 -54.69 -12.50
C PHE A 260 11.00 -55.50 -13.44
N PRO A 261 11.53 -56.53 -14.12
CA PRO A 261 10.69 -57.57 -14.69
C PRO A 261 9.80 -58.18 -13.59
N VAL A 262 8.56 -58.50 -13.91
CA VAL A 262 7.59 -59.02 -12.93
C VAL A 262 8.12 -60.31 -12.30
N GLU A 263 8.79 -61.15 -13.10
CA GLU A 263 9.37 -62.42 -12.68
C GLU A 263 10.42 -62.23 -11.57
N VAL A 264 11.23 -61.16 -11.66
CA VAL A 264 12.25 -60.85 -10.64
C VAL A 264 11.60 -60.45 -9.32
N LEU A 265 10.52 -59.68 -9.36
CA LEU A 265 9.78 -59.30 -8.15
C LEU A 265 9.05 -60.50 -7.53
N GLN A 266 8.55 -61.41 -8.36
CA GLN A 266 7.95 -62.66 -7.92
C GLN A 266 8.97 -63.57 -7.24
N ASP A 267 10.16 -63.73 -7.83
CA ASP A 267 11.24 -64.52 -7.25
C ASP A 267 11.73 -63.91 -5.92
N LEU A 268 11.91 -62.59 -5.88
CA LEU A 268 12.26 -61.88 -4.65
C LEU A 268 11.18 -62.04 -3.58
N PHE A 269 9.90 -61.89 -3.95
CA PHE A 269 8.79 -62.08 -3.02
C PHE A 269 8.76 -63.51 -2.49
N ALA A 270 8.87 -64.51 -3.38
CA ALA A 270 8.85 -65.92 -3.02
C ALA A 270 10.03 -66.33 -2.11
N HIS A 271 11.18 -65.66 -2.23
CA HIS A 271 12.35 -65.93 -1.40
C HIS A 271 12.14 -65.56 0.09
N PHE A 272 11.47 -64.44 0.35
CA PHE A 272 11.25 -63.94 1.72
C PHE A 272 9.85 -64.24 2.27
N ALA A 273 8.88 -64.54 1.41
CA ALA A 273 7.51 -64.83 1.84
C ALA A 273 7.43 -66.21 2.49
N THR A 274 6.69 -66.29 3.59
CA THR A 274 6.37 -67.56 4.23
C THR A 274 5.10 -68.15 3.63
N ARG A 275 5.13 -69.44 3.32
CA ARG A 275 3.91 -70.18 2.96
C ARG A 275 3.24 -70.61 4.27
N GLY A 276 2.00 -70.15 4.49
CA GLY A 276 1.24 -70.56 5.68
C GLY A 276 1.13 -72.08 5.78
N ASP A 277 1.23 -72.60 7.01
CA ASP A 277 1.31 -74.04 7.35
C ASP A 277 0.01 -74.83 7.08
N GLY A 278 -1.02 -74.19 6.51
CA GLY A 278 -2.29 -74.80 6.12
C GLY A 278 -2.48 -74.70 4.62
N GLY A 279 -2.43 -75.84 3.92
CA GLY A 279 -2.50 -75.94 2.47
C GLY A 279 -3.59 -75.07 1.82
N VAL A 280 -3.22 -74.47 0.68
CA VAL A 280 -4.00 -73.51 -0.14
C VAL A 280 -3.93 -72.03 0.34
N GLY A 281 -2.94 -71.65 1.15
CA GLY A 281 -2.62 -70.24 1.40
C GLY A 281 -1.76 -69.62 0.28
N THR A 282 -2.13 -68.44 -0.21
CA THR A 282 -1.26 -67.57 -1.00
C THR A 282 -0.03 -67.19 -0.16
N ALA A 283 1.16 -67.16 -0.76
CA ALA A 283 2.37 -66.75 -0.05
C ALA A 283 2.20 -65.31 0.44
N THR A 284 2.54 -65.08 1.71
CA THR A 284 2.46 -63.77 2.35
C THR A 284 3.78 -63.44 3.04
N MET A 285 4.14 -62.16 3.01
CA MET A 285 5.35 -61.65 3.63
C MET A 285 4.97 -60.88 4.90
N SER A 286 5.47 -61.35 6.04
CA SER A 286 5.31 -60.66 7.33
C SER A 286 6.20 -59.41 7.41
N GLN A 287 5.99 -58.59 8.42
CA GLN A 287 6.85 -57.43 8.70
C GLN A 287 8.30 -57.85 8.95
N GLU A 288 8.51 -58.96 9.67
CA GLU A 288 9.84 -59.51 9.95
C GLU A 288 10.52 -59.96 8.65
N SER A 289 9.81 -60.68 7.78
CA SER A 289 10.32 -61.10 6.47
C SER A 289 10.64 -59.92 5.55
N PHE A 290 9.82 -58.87 5.57
CA PHE A 290 10.08 -57.66 4.80
C PHE A 290 11.26 -56.87 5.37
N GLN A 291 11.45 -56.89 6.69
CA GLN A 291 12.62 -56.31 7.34
C GLN A 291 13.89 -57.08 6.97
N GLU A 292 13.84 -58.41 6.92
CA GLU A 292 14.93 -59.22 6.40
C GLU A 292 15.25 -58.86 4.94
N PHE A 293 14.25 -58.80 4.05
CA PHE A 293 14.42 -58.30 2.68
C PHE A 293 15.12 -56.93 2.64
N ALA A 294 14.72 -56.00 3.52
CA ALA A 294 15.31 -54.66 3.57
C ALA A 294 16.79 -54.67 4.02
N THR A 295 17.23 -55.67 4.78
CA THR A 295 18.65 -55.83 5.12
C THR A 295 19.49 -56.28 3.94
N TYR A 296 18.94 -57.13 3.06
CA TYR A 296 19.62 -57.60 1.85
C TYR A 296 19.61 -56.55 0.72
N PHE A 297 18.56 -55.73 0.64
CA PHE A 297 18.37 -54.74 -0.43
C PHE A 297 18.21 -53.29 0.09
N PRO A 298 19.16 -52.76 0.88
CA PRO A 298 19.00 -51.49 1.56
C PRO A 298 18.88 -50.29 0.60
N VAL A 299 19.64 -50.32 -0.50
CA VAL A 299 19.60 -49.28 -1.55
C VAL A 299 18.23 -49.21 -2.21
N LEU A 300 17.66 -50.37 -2.54
CA LEU A 300 16.35 -50.45 -3.18
C LEU A 300 15.24 -49.91 -2.27
N VAL A 301 15.26 -50.29 -0.99
CA VAL A 301 14.31 -49.78 0.02
C VAL A 301 14.42 -48.27 0.18
N ASN A 302 15.63 -47.72 0.26
CA ASN A 302 15.84 -46.27 0.34
C ASN A 302 15.32 -45.54 -0.91
N ILE A 303 15.59 -46.07 -2.11
CA ILE A 303 15.06 -45.52 -3.37
C ILE A 303 13.53 -45.52 -3.36
N ALA A 304 12.93 -46.66 -3.02
CA ALA A 304 11.48 -46.82 -3.04
C ALA A 304 10.82 -45.83 -2.07
N TYR A 305 11.32 -45.77 -0.83
CA TYR A 305 10.87 -44.83 0.19
C TYR A 305 10.96 -43.39 -0.30
N GLN A 306 12.14 -42.97 -0.78
CA GLN A 306 12.36 -41.60 -1.22
C GLN A 306 11.46 -41.22 -2.39
N ARG A 307 11.27 -42.10 -3.37
CA ARG A 307 10.44 -41.80 -4.55
C ARG A 307 8.95 -41.72 -4.20
N ILE A 308 8.45 -42.64 -3.38
CA ILE A 308 7.05 -42.61 -2.93
C ILE A 308 6.78 -41.36 -2.09
N THR A 309 7.64 -41.07 -1.11
CA THR A 309 7.48 -39.87 -0.27
C THR A 309 7.60 -38.57 -1.05
N ASN A 310 8.53 -38.48 -2.00
CA ASN A 310 8.65 -37.33 -2.89
C ASN A 310 7.41 -37.14 -3.76
N ARG A 311 6.86 -38.22 -4.32
CA ARG A 311 5.62 -38.16 -5.12
C ARG A 311 4.44 -37.67 -4.29
N ASN A 312 4.26 -38.21 -3.09
CA ASN A 312 3.20 -37.77 -2.17
C ASN A 312 3.37 -36.29 -1.79
N ARG A 313 4.61 -35.85 -1.53
CA ARG A 313 4.93 -34.45 -1.26
C ARG A 313 4.63 -33.56 -2.47
N GLU A 314 4.96 -34.00 -3.67
CA GLU A 314 4.67 -33.26 -4.91
C GLU A 314 3.15 -33.11 -5.12
N GLU A 315 2.39 -34.19 -4.95
CA GLU A 315 0.92 -34.17 -5.05
C GLU A 315 0.30 -33.23 -4.00
N ALA A 316 0.80 -33.25 -2.75
CA ALA A 316 0.38 -32.34 -1.70
C ALA A 316 0.69 -30.86 -2.03
N ILE A 317 1.87 -30.58 -2.59
CA ILE A 317 2.25 -29.24 -3.04
C ILE A 317 1.33 -28.79 -4.18
N ARG A 318 1.05 -29.64 -5.18
CA ARG A 318 0.13 -29.32 -6.28
C ARG A 318 -1.28 -29.03 -5.77
N ALA A 319 -1.79 -29.81 -4.82
CA ALA A 319 -3.09 -29.56 -4.19
C ALA A 319 -3.12 -28.21 -3.44
N ALA A 320 -2.10 -27.93 -2.63
CA ALA A 320 -1.97 -26.67 -1.91
C ALA A 320 -1.88 -25.46 -2.84
N GLN A 321 -1.19 -25.58 -3.97
CA GLN A 321 -1.13 -24.53 -4.99
C GLN A 321 -2.50 -24.25 -5.62
N LEU A 322 -3.28 -25.29 -5.92
CA LEU A 322 -4.64 -25.13 -6.46
C LEU A 322 -5.57 -24.43 -5.45
N ASP A 323 -5.49 -24.80 -4.18
CA ASP A 323 -6.32 -24.17 -3.15
C ASP A 323 -5.89 -22.73 -2.87
N ASN A 324 -4.60 -22.44 -2.86
CA ASN A 324 -4.09 -21.07 -2.79
C ASN A 324 -4.59 -20.22 -3.98
N ALA A 325 -4.54 -20.76 -5.20
CA ALA A 325 -5.06 -20.07 -6.38
C ALA A 325 -6.56 -19.75 -6.26
N LYS A 326 -7.37 -20.66 -5.68
CA LYS A 326 -8.79 -20.39 -5.40
C LYS A 326 -8.95 -19.28 -4.36
N GLN A 327 -8.19 -19.31 -3.27
CA GLN A 327 -8.23 -18.29 -2.22
C GLN A 327 -7.84 -16.91 -2.76
N VAL A 328 -6.76 -16.82 -3.55
CA VAL A 328 -6.34 -15.57 -4.21
C VAL A 328 -7.43 -15.05 -5.13
N LYS A 329 -8.09 -15.93 -5.91
CA LYS A 329 -9.20 -15.53 -6.78
C LYS A 329 -10.40 -15.00 -5.97
N GLN A 330 -10.71 -15.62 -4.83
CA GLN A 330 -11.78 -15.16 -3.94
C GLN A 330 -11.43 -13.80 -3.30
N ALA A 331 -10.21 -13.64 -2.80
CA ALA A 331 -9.73 -12.38 -2.22
C ALA A 331 -9.77 -11.24 -3.25
N ARG A 332 -9.38 -11.50 -4.51
CA ARG A 332 -9.49 -10.52 -5.61
C ARG A 332 -10.92 -10.09 -5.88
N ARG A 333 -11.88 -11.02 -5.84
CA ARG A 333 -13.32 -10.68 -6.00
C ARG A 333 -13.82 -9.80 -4.87
N GLN A 334 -13.42 -10.10 -3.63
CA GLN A 334 -13.78 -9.28 -2.47
C GLN A 334 -13.19 -7.87 -2.56
N LEU A 335 -11.95 -7.75 -3.03
CA LEU A 335 -11.31 -6.46 -3.26
C LEU A 335 -12.10 -5.63 -4.28
N GLN A 336 -12.47 -6.22 -5.42
CA GLN A 336 -13.30 -5.53 -6.44
C GLN A 336 -14.66 -5.10 -5.90
N GLU A 337 -15.30 -5.94 -5.08
CA GLU A 337 -16.58 -5.59 -4.46
C GLU A 337 -16.44 -4.40 -3.49
N LEU A 338 -15.37 -4.38 -2.69
CA LEU A 338 -15.09 -3.28 -1.77
C LEU A 338 -14.74 -1.99 -2.51
N GLU A 339 -13.98 -2.06 -3.60
CA GLU A 339 -13.71 -0.91 -4.47
C GLU A 339 -15.00 -0.33 -5.06
N ALA A 340 -15.88 -1.17 -5.60
CA ALA A 340 -17.17 -0.74 -6.12
C ALA A 340 -18.05 -0.07 -5.04
N ARG A 341 -18.05 -0.61 -3.81
CA ARG A 341 -18.75 0.01 -2.67
C ARG A 341 -18.16 1.37 -2.28
N LEU A 342 -16.83 1.49 -2.33
CA LEU A 342 -16.13 2.73 -2.03
C LEU A 342 -16.45 3.80 -3.08
N GLU A 343 -16.46 3.43 -4.36
CA GLU A 343 -16.88 4.33 -5.45
C GLU A 343 -18.33 4.79 -5.29
N ALA A 344 -19.24 3.87 -4.96
CA ALA A 344 -20.64 4.21 -4.69
C ALA A 344 -20.78 5.19 -3.50
N ALA A 345 -20.04 4.97 -2.42
CA ALA A 345 -20.02 5.86 -1.26
C ALA A 345 -19.46 7.25 -1.61
N ARG A 346 -18.38 7.33 -2.40
CA ARG A 346 -17.84 8.60 -2.89
C ARG A 346 -18.85 9.38 -3.72
N LYS A 347 -19.58 8.69 -4.61
CA LYS A 347 -20.63 9.32 -5.41
C LYS A 347 -21.75 9.87 -4.53
N GLN A 348 -22.18 9.14 -3.50
CA GLN A 348 -23.19 9.62 -2.55
C GLN A 348 -22.73 10.86 -1.78
N VAL A 349 -21.46 10.90 -1.35
CA VAL A 349 -20.88 12.09 -0.70
C VAL A 349 -20.89 13.28 -1.66
N GLN A 350 -20.46 13.09 -2.91
CA GLN A 350 -20.47 14.16 -3.92
C GLN A 350 -21.89 14.68 -4.20
N GLU A 351 -22.88 13.79 -4.29
CA GLU A 351 -24.28 14.18 -4.45
C GLU A 351 -24.82 14.96 -3.23
N ALA A 352 -24.39 14.58 -2.02
CA ALA A 352 -24.74 15.29 -0.80
C ALA A 352 -24.08 16.67 -0.73
N GLU A 353 -22.80 16.80 -1.08
CA GLU A 353 -22.08 18.08 -1.17
C GLU A 353 -22.73 19.01 -2.21
N GLN A 354 -23.11 18.50 -3.37
CA GLN A 354 -23.85 19.29 -4.38
C GLN A 354 -25.20 19.75 -3.86
N ARG A 355 -25.91 18.90 -3.12
CA ARG A 355 -27.19 19.27 -2.50
C ARG A 355 -26.99 20.34 -1.44
N GLU A 356 -25.95 20.21 -0.60
CA GLU A 356 -25.61 21.21 0.40
C GLU A 356 -25.26 22.55 -0.25
N ALA A 357 -24.43 22.56 -1.30
CA ALA A 357 -24.08 23.77 -2.02
C ALA A 357 -25.30 24.51 -2.59
N ARG A 358 -26.26 23.77 -3.18
CA ARG A 358 -27.54 24.35 -3.64
C ARG A 358 -28.34 24.95 -2.50
N LEU A 359 -28.45 24.25 -1.38
CA LEU A 359 -29.17 24.76 -0.21
C LEU A 359 -28.47 25.98 0.40
N GLN A 360 -27.14 26.06 0.35
CA GLN A 360 -26.39 27.23 0.78
C GLN A 360 -26.62 28.43 -0.15
N GLU A 361 -26.69 28.21 -1.46
CA GLU A 361 -27.06 29.23 -2.46
C GLU A 361 -28.49 29.75 -2.21
N ASP A 362 -29.46 28.84 -2.05
CA ASP A 362 -30.85 29.20 -1.73
C ASP A 362 -30.93 30.01 -0.42
N LEU A 363 -30.18 29.60 0.62
CA LEU A 363 -30.11 30.34 1.88
C LEU A 363 -29.48 31.72 1.71
N TYR A 364 -28.45 31.84 0.88
CA TYR A 364 -27.82 33.11 0.56
C TYR A 364 -28.82 34.05 -0.15
N ASP A 365 -29.54 33.58 -1.16
CA ASP A 365 -30.55 34.36 -1.87
C ASP A 365 -31.67 34.84 -0.94
N ILE A 366 -32.17 33.96 -0.07
CA ILE A 366 -33.17 34.32 0.95
C ILE A 366 -32.59 35.36 1.93
N SER A 367 -31.32 35.24 2.30
CA SER A 367 -30.66 36.20 3.19
C SER A 367 -30.48 37.56 2.54
N MET A 368 -30.13 37.61 1.25
CA MET A 368 -30.01 38.83 0.46
C MET A 368 -31.34 39.56 0.35
N GLN A 369 -32.45 38.84 0.16
CA GLN A 369 -33.80 39.44 0.15
C GLN A 369 -34.21 40.04 1.51
N ARG A 370 -33.57 39.62 2.60
CA ARG A 370 -33.78 40.17 3.95
C ARG A 370 -32.82 41.30 4.31
N ASP A 371 -31.85 41.60 3.45
CA ASP A 371 -30.88 42.66 3.69
C ASP A 371 -31.59 44.02 3.73
N PRO A 372 -31.48 44.78 4.84
CA PRO A 372 -32.08 46.10 4.94
C PRO A 372 -31.69 47.05 3.80
N GLU A 373 -30.48 46.94 3.26
CA GLU A 373 -30.04 47.79 2.14
C GLU A 373 -30.78 47.43 0.86
N TYR A 374 -30.90 46.12 0.56
CA TYR A 374 -31.64 45.62 -0.58
C TYR A 374 -33.14 46.01 -0.50
N CYS A 375 -33.77 45.82 0.66
CA CYS A 375 -35.17 46.21 0.87
C CYS A 375 -35.37 47.72 0.71
N GLN A 376 -34.42 48.56 1.13
CA GLN A 376 -34.51 50.01 0.94
C GLN A 376 -34.44 50.40 -0.54
N ASP A 377 -33.57 49.75 -1.31
CA ASP A 377 -33.45 50.02 -2.74
C ASP A 377 -34.67 49.53 -3.53
N GLU A 378 -35.23 48.38 -3.16
CA GLU A 378 -36.52 47.90 -3.66
C GLU A 378 -37.65 48.87 -3.32
N GLN A 379 -37.74 49.35 -2.08
CA GLN A 379 -38.73 50.35 -1.66
C GLN A 379 -38.61 51.65 -2.47
N LYS A 380 -37.39 52.14 -2.71
CA LYS A 380 -37.15 53.33 -3.57
C LYS A 380 -37.65 53.09 -5.00
N LEU A 381 -37.51 51.87 -5.53
CA LEU A 381 -38.02 51.52 -6.85
C LEU A 381 -39.55 51.57 -6.86
N LEU A 382 -40.20 50.97 -5.87
CA LEU A 382 -41.66 50.99 -5.71
C LEU A 382 -42.19 52.43 -5.55
N ASP A 383 -41.53 53.27 -4.75
CA ASP A 383 -41.90 54.68 -4.56
C ASP A 383 -41.83 55.46 -5.88
N LYS A 384 -40.83 55.17 -6.74
CA LYS A 384 -40.73 55.74 -8.09
C LYS A 384 -41.89 55.28 -8.97
N GLU A 385 -42.24 53.99 -8.96
CA GLU A 385 -43.37 53.46 -9.73
C GLU A 385 -44.70 54.12 -9.33
N VAL A 386 -44.95 54.24 -8.03
CA VAL A 386 -46.13 54.92 -7.49
C VAL A 386 -46.15 56.40 -7.91
N SER A 387 -44.99 57.05 -7.91
CA SER A 387 -44.86 58.45 -8.36
C SER A 387 -45.14 58.61 -9.85
N VAL A 388 -44.62 57.72 -10.69
CA VAL A 388 -44.91 57.68 -12.13
C VAL A 388 -46.40 57.42 -12.38
N PHE A 389 -47.02 56.51 -11.62
CA PHE A 389 -48.45 56.24 -11.72
C PHE A 389 -49.30 57.48 -11.39
N LYS A 390 -49.02 58.15 -10.27
CA LYS A 390 -49.71 59.40 -9.88
C LYS A 390 -49.54 60.51 -10.92
N TYR A 391 -48.35 60.61 -11.51
CA TYR A 391 -48.08 61.57 -12.58
C TYR A 391 -48.91 61.27 -13.84
N ARG A 392 -48.96 60.00 -14.26
CA ARG A 392 -49.81 59.56 -15.39
C ARG A 392 -51.29 59.83 -15.12
N GLU A 393 -51.75 59.59 -13.89
CA GLU A 393 -53.14 59.89 -13.52
C GLU A 393 -53.42 61.39 -13.60
N ARG A 394 -52.50 62.24 -13.11
CA ARG A 394 -52.62 63.69 -13.20
C ARG A 394 -52.66 64.17 -14.65
N LEU A 395 -51.75 63.68 -15.49
CA LEU A 395 -51.76 63.98 -16.93
C LEU A 395 -53.10 63.59 -17.57
N SER A 396 -53.62 62.40 -17.27
CA SER A 396 -54.91 61.97 -17.82
C SER A 396 -56.08 62.85 -17.34
N ARG A 397 -56.02 63.39 -16.11
CA ARG A 397 -57.01 64.37 -15.63
C ARG A 397 -56.89 65.70 -16.36
N GLU A 398 -55.67 66.20 -16.53
CA GLU A 398 -55.39 67.43 -17.28
C GLU A 398 -55.84 67.31 -18.74
N GLU A 399 -55.57 66.18 -19.41
CA GLU A 399 -56.04 65.88 -20.76
C GLU A 399 -57.58 65.96 -20.85
N ARG A 400 -58.31 65.33 -19.92
CA ARG A 400 -59.78 65.42 -19.87
C ARG A 400 -60.28 66.84 -19.62
N ASP A 401 -59.57 67.64 -18.83
CA ASP A 401 -59.93 69.03 -18.58
C ASP A 401 -59.71 69.88 -19.84
N TYR A 402 -58.60 69.67 -20.56
CA TYR A 402 -58.35 70.30 -21.85
C TYR A 402 -59.40 69.92 -22.90
N GLU A 403 -59.80 68.64 -22.96
CA GLU A 403 -60.89 68.19 -23.82
C GLU A 403 -62.21 68.89 -23.49
N ARG A 404 -62.55 69.01 -22.20
CA ARG A 404 -63.74 69.75 -21.76
C ARG A 404 -63.70 71.22 -22.18
N LEU A 405 -62.58 71.89 -21.96
CA LEU A 405 -62.34 73.28 -22.38
C LEU A 405 -62.43 73.45 -23.90
N ALA A 406 -61.88 72.51 -24.68
CA ALA A 406 -61.93 72.51 -26.13
C ALA A 406 -63.37 72.34 -26.65
N ILE A 407 -64.14 71.41 -26.06
CA ILE A 407 -65.57 71.23 -26.36
C ILE A 407 -66.36 72.50 -26.03
N GLU A 408 -66.08 73.12 -24.88
CA GLU A 408 -66.77 74.36 -24.48
C GLU A 408 -66.47 75.52 -25.44
N ARG A 409 -65.20 75.71 -25.83
CA ARG A 409 -64.81 76.69 -26.85
C ARG A 409 -65.50 76.42 -28.18
N ARG A 410 -65.59 75.16 -28.60
CA ARG A 410 -66.31 74.76 -29.82
C ARG A 410 -67.80 75.09 -29.73
N LYS A 411 -68.44 74.81 -28.59
CA LYS A 411 -69.85 75.17 -28.34
C LYS A 411 -70.06 76.69 -28.37
N ARG A 412 -69.17 77.48 -27.74
CA ARG A 412 -69.23 78.95 -27.79
C ARG A 412 -69.01 79.48 -29.21
N ALA A 413 -68.09 78.91 -29.98
CA ALA A 413 -67.87 79.28 -31.38
C ALA A 413 -69.10 78.96 -32.24
N VAL A 414 -69.74 77.80 -32.05
CA VAL A 414 -71.01 77.46 -32.72
C VAL A 414 -72.15 78.40 -32.32
N ALA A 415 -72.27 78.77 -31.04
CA ALA A 415 -73.26 79.74 -30.57
C ALA A 415 -73.02 81.15 -31.13
N ALA A 416 -71.76 81.58 -31.24
CA ALA A 416 -71.37 82.84 -31.88
C ALA A 416 -71.65 82.82 -33.39
N ALA A 417 -71.39 81.70 -34.07
CA ALA A 417 -71.76 81.50 -35.47
C ALA A 417 -73.29 81.47 -35.68
N GLY A 418 -74.05 80.97 -34.70
CA GLY A 418 -75.52 81.02 -34.69
C GLY A 418 -76.08 82.44 -34.57
N ARG A 419 -75.44 83.32 -33.77
CA ARG A 419 -75.81 84.75 -33.67
C ARG A 419 -75.35 85.58 -34.88
N SER A 420 -74.35 85.11 -35.63
CA SER A 420 -73.85 85.77 -36.84
C SER A 420 -74.65 85.39 -38.10
N ARG A 421 -75.64 84.50 -38.00
CA ARG A 421 -76.52 84.09 -39.12
C ARG A 421 -77.84 84.87 -39.21
N SER A 422 -78.06 85.88 -38.36
CA SER A 422 -79.27 86.73 -38.39
C SER A 422 -79.04 88.17 -38.88
N HIS A 423 -77.90 88.47 -39.51
CA HIS A 423 -77.75 89.65 -40.39
C HIS A 423 -76.99 89.25 -41.68
N SER A 424 -77.74 89.16 -42.77
CA SER A 424 -77.36 88.93 -44.19
C SER A 424 -76.34 89.96 -44.73
N PRO A 425 -75.76 89.87 -45.97
CA PRO A 425 -75.98 88.93 -47.08
C PRO A 425 -74.70 88.40 -47.80
N GLN A 426 -74.93 87.49 -48.76
CA GLN A 426 -74.13 87.15 -49.96
C GLN A 426 -72.64 87.55 -50.05
N GLY A 427 -71.79 86.53 -50.24
CA GLY A 427 -70.40 86.71 -50.71
C GLY A 427 -69.74 85.38 -51.06
N THR A 428 -69.78 85.04 -52.33
CA THR A 428 -69.09 83.94 -53.03
C THR A 428 -67.57 84.16 -53.05
N TYR A 429 -66.74 83.19 -52.61
CA TYR A 429 -65.34 83.00 -53.04
C TYR A 429 -64.76 81.67 -52.50
N ASP A 430 -64.69 80.62 -53.31
CA ASP A 430 -63.55 80.09 -54.11
C ASP A 430 -62.52 79.22 -53.31
N PRO A 431 -62.58 77.87 -53.45
CA PRO A 431 -61.73 76.92 -52.75
C PRO A 431 -60.51 76.52 -53.59
N SER A 432 -59.51 77.40 -53.70
CA SER A 432 -58.26 77.04 -54.37
C SER A 432 -57.09 77.97 -54.01
N ARG A 433 -56.52 77.85 -52.80
CA ARG A 433 -55.20 78.44 -52.53
C ARG A 433 -54.49 77.77 -51.35
N TYR A 434 -53.33 77.17 -51.66
CA TYR A 434 -52.36 76.47 -50.80
C TYR A 434 -52.80 75.03 -50.42
N GLY A 435 -52.24 73.94 -50.95
CA GLY A 435 -50.90 73.69 -51.53
C GLY A 435 -50.05 72.96 -50.48
N PRO A 436 -49.66 71.68 -50.70
CA PRO A 436 -48.96 70.87 -49.71
C PRO A 436 -47.48 71.28 -49.63
N ARG A 437 -46.90 71.22 -48.42
CA ARG A 437 -45.46 71.28 -48.23
C ARG A 437 -45.03 70.07 -47.40
N ASP A 438 -43.96 69.47 -47.90
CA ASP A 438 -43.22 68.30 -47.42
C ASP A 438 -42.78 68.38 -45.95
#